data_AF-A0A3L7PSU5-F1
#
_entry.id   AF-A0A3L7PSU5-F1
#
_cell.length_a   1.000
_cell.length_b   1.000
_cell.length_c   1.000
_cell.angle_alpha   90.00
_cell.angle_beta   90.00
_cell.angle_gamma   90.00
#
_symmetry.space_group_name_H-M   'P 1'
#
loop_
_entity.id
_entity.type
_entity.pdbx_description
1 polymer ?
#
loop_
_entity_poly.entity_id
_entity_poly.type
_entity_poly.pdbx_seq_one_letter_code
_entity_poly.pdbx_strand_id
1 'polypeptide(L)'
;MPKDDQGRSSDGRRERHPAGQPPSAARAGSPPPAGRDDVIGVFRRAAGGYGFVHPLTAAAGSREGDVHVAQSACLDAVNGDTVRVRLSRGRDFRRPGPSGEIVEVITRAKTRFVGSFFVAANSGWVQIDGTSFPRPVSVGDPGAKSVREDDKVVVEVVRFPTHLRDGEGVIIEVLGKAGEPGVDTRSIIHEFGLPGPFSDEVLDAARAEAANFTEQVPADRRDLTARTIITIDPIDARDFDDAISLERLERDHWLLGVHIADVAHFVPEGAPVDQEALARGTSVYLPDRVIPMLPEIVSNNLASLQPGRVRYARTCWIEFTADGIPVHTDVERTAIRSCRRFTYEEVDQFLADPGTPEVEMTGEVRTLLGQMRDLSRILRRRRKNRGALELDMPEVKVDLDRDGRVAGAHVVANTESHQIIEE
;
A
#
# COMPACT_ATOMS: atom_id res chain seq x y z
N MET A 1 -10.49 -38.24 -70.29
CA MET A 1 -11.82 -38.65 -70.75
C MET A 1 -12.73 -38.83 -69.54
N PRO A 2 -13.97 -38.34 -69.62
CA PRO A 2 -14.80 -38.00 -68.48
C PRO A 2 -15.88 -39.06 -68.22
N LYS A 3 -16.56 -38.98 -67.07
CA LYS A 3 -18.02 -39.14 -67.02
C LYS A 3 -18.59 -38.22 -65.94
N ASP A 4 -19.27 -37.18 -66.42
CA ASP A 4 -20.39 -36.53 -65.77
C ASP A 4 -21.49 -37.55 -65.48
N ASP A 5 -22.27 -37.39 -64.40
CA ASP A 5 -23.61 -36.81 -64.56
C ASP A 5 -24.30 -36.42 -63.24
N GLN A 6 -24.79 -35.18 -63.27
CA GLN A 6 -25.94 -34.52 -62.63
C GLN A 6 -26.61 -35.09 -61.36
N GLY A 7 -26.68 -34.19 -60.36
CA GLY A 7 -27.95 -33.53 -60.03
C GLY A 7 -28.72 -34.05 -58.82
N ARG A 8 -28.73 -33.26 -57.74
CA ARG A 8 -29.97 -32.78 -57.09
C ARG A 8 -29.66 -31.78 -55.98
N SER A 9 -30.16 -30.57 -56.19
CA SER A 9 -30.38 -29.55 -55.17
C SER A 9 -31.37 -30.05 -54.13
N SER A 10 -30.96 -30.09 -52.87
CA SER A 10 -31.88 -30.08 -51.73
C SER A 10 -31.44 -28.98 -50.78
N ASP A 11 -32.31 -28.00 -50.70
CA ASP A 11 -32.31 -26.82 -49.86
C ASP A 11 -32.17 -27.21 -48.38
N GLY A 12 -30.94 -27.17 -47.87
CA GLY A 12 -30.62 -27.41 -46.47
C GLY A 12 -30.45 -26.08 -45.76
N ARG A 13 -31.53 -25.55 -45.18
CA ARG A 13 -31.49 -24.44 -44.22
C ARG A 13 -30.47 -24.76 -43.12
N ARG A 14 -29.26 -24.21 -43.21
CA ARG A 14 -28.38 -24.06 -42.07
C ARG A 14 -28.94 -22.92 -41.22
N GLU A 15 -29.59 -23.29 -40.12
CA GLU A 15 -29.85 -22.36 -39.02
C GLU A 15 -28.50 -21.78 -38.58
N ARG A 16 -28.31 -20.49 -38.85
CA ARG A 16 -27.26 -19.70 -38.23
C ARG A 16 -27.68 -19.52 -36.78
N HIS A 17 -27.06 -20.24 -35.86
CA HIS A 17 -27.07 -19.83 -34.46
C HIS A 17 -26.48 -18.42 -34.39
N PRO A 18 -27.20 -17.43 -33.83
CA PRO A 18 -26.60 -16.13 -33.56
C PRO A 18 -25.52 -16.34 -32.50
N ALA A 19 -24.34 -15.79 -32.76
CA ALA A 19 -23.27 -15.69 -31.78
C ALA A 19 -23.85 -15.08 -30.49
N GLY A 20 -23.75 -15.83 -29.39
CA GLY A 20 -24.22 -15.40 -28.09
C GLY A 20 -23.57 -14.07 -27.72
N GLN A 21 -24.42 -13.08 -27.46
CA GLN A 21 -24.00 -11.83 -26.83
C GLN A 21 -23.31 -12.14 -25.51
N PRO A 22 -22.26 -11.39 -25.13
CA PRO A 22 -21.69 -11.48 -23.79
C PRO A 22 -22.80 -11.21 -22.76
N PRO A 23 -22.76 -11.87 -21.58
CA PRO A 23 -23.79 -11.68 -20.57
C PRO A 23 -23.86 -10.20 -20.21
N SER A 24 -25.02 -9.60 -20.48
CA SER A 24 -25.40 -8.28 -20.00
C SER A 24 -25.09 -8.21 -18.51
N ALA A 25 -24.27 -7.25 -18.11
CA ALA A 25 -24.10 -6.88 -16.71
C ALA A 25 -25.49 -6.82 -16.07
N ALA A 26 -25.71 -7.68 -15.07
CA ALA A 26 -26.94 -7.68 -14.32
C ALA A 26 -27.10 -6.26 -13.76
N ARG A 27 -28.11 -5.54 -14.22
CA ARG A 27 -28.51 -4.28 -13.60
C ARG A 27 -28.72 -4.58 -12.13
N ALA A 28 -27.83 -4.05 -11.29
CA ALA A 28 -28.04 -3.99 -9.85
C ALA A 28 -29.40 -3.34 -9.63
N GLY A 29 -30.39 -4.16 -9.26
CA GLY A 29 -31.70 -3.65 -8.88
C GLY A 29 -31.51 -2.67 -7.74
N SER A 30 -32.11 -1.49 -7.85
CA SER A 30 -32.15 -0.54 -6.74
C SER A 30 -32.66 -1.28 -5.49
N PRO A 31 -31.99 -1.14 -4.33
CA PRO A 31 -32.40 -1.85 -3.13
C PRO A 31 -33.86 -1.48 -2.79
N PRO A 32 -34.67 -2.41 -2.27
CA PRO A 32 -36.04 -2.12 -1.87
C PRO A 32 -36.04 -0.97 -0.83
N PRO A 33 -37.08 -0.12 -0.81
CA PRO A 33 -37.14 1.02 0.10
C PRO A 33 -37.01 0.53 1.55
N ALA A 34 -36.13 1.18 2.31
CA ALA A 34 -35.91 0.88 3.71
C ALA A 34 -37.25 0.89 4.46
N GLY A 35 -37.55 -0.17 5.21
CA GLY A 35 -38.61 -0.10 6.20
C GLY A 35 -38.28 1.02 7.20
N ARG A 36 -39.31 1.64 7.79
CA ARG A 36 -39.16 2.76 8.75
C ARG A 36 -38.22 2.50 9.95
N ASP A 37 -37.80 1.25 10.16
CA ASP A 37 -36.98 0.78 11.29
C ASP A 37 -35.63 0.16 10.85
N ASP A 38 -35.20 0.32 9.59
CA ASP A 38 -33.95 -0.27 9.06
C ASP A 38 -32.81 0.75 8.95
N VAL A 39 -31.58 0.32 9.29
CA VAL A 39 -30.34 1.10 9.21
C VAL A 39 -29.33 0.37 8.34
N ILE A 40 -28.62 1.10 7.48
CA ILE A 40 -27.51 0.56 6.68
C ILE A 40 -26.19 1.04 7.30
N GLY A 41 -25.25 0.12 7.50
CA GLY A 41 -23.96 0.45 8.11
C GLY A 41 -22.90 -0.62 7.88
N VAL A 42 -21.69 -0.33 8.36
CA VAL A 42 -20.54 -1.24 8.29
C VAL A 42 -20.50 -2.10 9.54
N PHE A 43 -20.47 -3.42 9.35
CA PHE A 43 -20.42 -4.39 10.44
C PHE A 43 -18.99 -4.60 10.96
N ARG A 44 -18.86 -4.66 12.29
CA ARG A 44 -17.65 -5.05 13.00
C ARG A 44 -17.97 -6.07 14.08
N ARG A 45 -17.41 -7.26 13.95
CA ARG A 45 -17.47 -8.36 14.92
C ARG A 45 -16.47 -8.13 16.04
N ALA A 46 -16.92 -8.36 17.26
CA ALA A 46 -16.09 -8.40 18.46
C ALA A 46 -15.63 -9.83 18.76
N ALA A 47 -14.58 -9.98 19.57
CA ALA A 47 -14.03 -11.30 19.95
C ALA A 47 -15.07 -12.24 20.59
N GLY A 48 -16.08 -11.70 21.28
CA GLY A 48 -17.18 -12.48 21.85
C GLY A 48 -18.26 -12.94 20.86
N GLY A 49 -18.04 -12.79 19.55
CA GLY A 49 -18.94 -13.26 18.48
C GLY A 49 -20.12 -12.34 18.14
N TYR A 50 -20.53 -11.47 19.08
CA TYR A 50 -21.43 -10.34 18.80
C TYR A 50 -20.73 -9.26 17.96
N GLY A 51 -21.47 -8.28 17.46
CA GLY A 51 -20.89 -7.19 16.68
C GLY A 51 -21.61 -5.87 16.84
N PHE A 52 -21.09 -4.87 16.14
CA PHE A 52 -21.64 -3.53 16.05
C PHE A 52 -21.77 -3.14 14.59
N VAL A 53 -22.81 -2.40 14.26
CA VAL A 53 -23.00 -1.81 12.94
C VAL A 53 -22.92 -0.31 13.07
N HIS A 54 -21.91 0.27 12.42
CA HIS A 54 -21.71 1.70 12.35
C HIS A 54 -22.51 2.27 11.18
N PRO A 55 -23.56 3.08 11.39
CA PRO A 55 -24.41 3.57 10.31
C PRO A 55 -23.62 4.39 9.28
N LEU A 56 -23.91 4.23 7.98
CA LEU A 56 -23.23 5.01 6.93
C LEU A 56 -23.53 6.53 7.01
N THR A 57 -24.62 6.90 7.68
CA THR A 57 -25.00 8.29 7.91
C THR A 57 -24.33 8.90 9.15
N ALA A 58 -23.60 8.12 9.93
CA ALA A 58 -22.91 8.62 11.11
C ALA A 58 -21.67 9.43 10.72
N ALA A 59 -21.35 10.44 11.52
CA ALA A 59 -20.14 11.24 11.32
C ALA A 59 -18.89 10.37 11.51
N ALA A 60 -17.91 10.50 10.62
CA ALA A 60 -16.66 9.76 10.70
C ALA A 60 -15.99 9.96 12.06
N GLY A 61 -15.65 8.84 12.73
CA GLY A 61 -15.03 8.86 14.06
C GLY A 61 -16.01 8.93 15.24
N SER A 62 -17.31 9.16 15.00
CA SER A 62 -18.33 9.02 16.04
C SER A 62 -18.64 7.54 16.30
N ARG A 63 -18.96 7.20 17.55
CA ARG A 63 -19.56 5.90 17.90
C ARG A 63 -21.02 6.05 18.35
N GLU A 64 -21.55 7.27 18.26
CA GLU A 64 -22.94 7.54 18.59
C GLU A 64 -23.85 6.90 17.53
N GLY A 65 -24.80 6.10 17.98
CA GLY A 65 -25.73 5.41 17.10
C GLY A 65 -25.25 4.06 16.57
N ASP A 66 -24.09 3.56 17.01
CA ASP A 66 -23.65 2.19 16.72
C ASP A 66 -24.70 1.19 17.20
N VAL A 67 -25.17 0.35 16.29
CA VAL A 67 -26.20 -0.64 16.58
C VAL A 67 -25.55 -1.93 17.04
N HIS A 68 -25.82 -2.33 18.27
CA HIS A 68 -25.35 -3.61 18.80
C HIS A 68 -26.15 -4.78 18.18
N VAL A 69 -25.44 -5.81 17.73
CA VAL A 69 -26.00 -7.03 17.14
C VAL A 69 -25.50 -8.25 17.92
N ALA A 70 -26.40 -9.01 18.52
CA ALA A 70 -26.06 -10.24 19.23
C ALA A 70 -25.51 -11.31 18.26
N GLN A 71 -24.67 -12.24 18.75
CA GLN A 71 -24.04 -13.27 17.90
C GLN A 71 -25.04 -14.06 17.04
N SER A 72 -26.19 -14.43 17.61
CA SER A 72 -27.26 -15.14 16.90
C SER A 72 -27.96 -14.30 15.83
N ALA A 73 -27.87 -12.97 15.94
CA ALA A 73 -28.51 -12.00 15.06
C ALA A 73 -27.53 -11.37 14.04
N CYS A 74 -26.28 -11.84 13.99
CA CYS A 74 -25.26 -11.35 13.04
C CYS A 74 -25.37 -11.98 11.63
N LEU A 75 -26.36 -12.87 11.39
CA LEU A 75 -26.40 -13.74 10.21
C LEU A 75 -25.01 -14.35 9.92
N ASP A 76 -24.49 -14.14 8.71
CA ASP A 76 -23.19 -14.56 8.21
C ASP A 76 -22.28 -13.36 7.88
N ALA A 77 -22.55 -12.19 8.49
CA ALA A 77 -21.78 -10.97 8.24
C ALA A 77 -20.33 -11.09 8.77
N VAL A 78 -19.38 -10.56 8.01
CA VAL A 78 -17.96 -10.46 8.41
C VAL A 78 -17.52 -9.01 8.57
N ASN A 79 -16.38 -8.81 9.21
CA ASN A 79 -15.82 -7.47 9.43
C ASN A 79 -15.72 -6.69 8.10
N GLY A 80 -16.25 -5.48 8.10
CA GLY A 80 -16.26 -4.58 6.94
C GLY A 80 -17.50 -4.71 6.05
N ASP A 81 -18.31 -5.77 6.19
CA ASP A 81 -19.51 -5.93 5.38
C ASP A 81 -20.45 -4.74 5.55
N THR A 82 -20.99 -4.24 4.43
CA THR A 82 -22.11 -3.30 4.47
C THR A 82 -23.39 -4.10 4.64
N VAL A 83 -24.10 -3.87 5.74
CA VAL A 83 -25.26 -4.66 6.16
C VAL A 83 -26.49 -3.79 6.36
N ARG A 84 -27.67 -4.36 6.15
CA ARG A 84 -28.95 -3.81 6.61
C ARG A 84 -29.29 -4.42 7.96
N VAL A 85 -29.53 -3.56 8.94
CA VAL A 85 -29.93 -3.92 10.30
C VAL A 85 -31.35 -3.46 10.53
N ARG A 86 -32.19 -4.34 11.05
CA ARG A 86 -33.51 -3.96 11.58
C ARG A 86 -33.37 -3.64 13.07
N LEU A 87 -33.79 -2.45 13.46
CA LEU A 87 -33.73 -2.02 14.85
C LEU A 87 -34.76 -2.75 15.71
N SER A 88 -34.34 -3.16 16.90
CA SER A 88 -35.22 -3.72 17.92
C SER A 88 -36.07 -2.62 18.55
N ARG A 89 -37.37 -2.86 18.68
CA ARG A 89 -38.32 -1.90 19.28
C ARG A 89 -38.22 -1.79 20.81
N GLY A 90 -37.54 -2.74 21.46
CA GLY A 90 -37.35 -2.77 22.91
C GLY A 90 -36.00 -2.17 23.32
N ARG A 91 -35.98 -1.40 24.41
CA ARG A 91 -34.72 -1.02 25.08
C ARG A 91 -34.22 -2.22 25.88
N ASP A 92 -33.03 -2.71 25.55
CA ASP A 92 -32.34 -3.66 26.43
C ASP A 92 -31.82 -2.90 27.66
N PHE A 93 -32.48 -3.05 28.80
CA PHE A 93 -32.07 -2.39 30.05
C PHE A 93 -30.66 -2.81 30.51
N ARG A 94 -30.12 -3.92 29.99
CA ARG A 94 -28.76 -4.38 30.31
C ARG A 94 -27.68 -3.72 29.46
N ARG A 95 -28.03 -3.06 28.34
CA ARG A 95 -27.08 -2.38 27.45
C ARG A 95 -27.62 -1.04 26.96
N PRO A 96 -26.96 0.08 27.29
CA PRO A 96 -27.31 1.37 26.71
C PRO A 96 -26.98 1.40 25.21
N GLY A 97 -27.91 1.90 24.40
CA GLY A 97 -27.74 2.08 22.96
C GLY A 97 -28.76 1.31 22.11
N PRO A 98 -28.80 1.57 20.78
CA PRO A 98 -29.66 0.85 19.86
C PRO A 98 -29.17 -0.59 19.68
N SER A 99 -30.12 -1.53 19.55
CA SER A 99 -29.84 -2.93 19.24
C SER A 99 -30.67 -3.37 18.04
N GLY A 100 -30.21 -4.39 17.33
CA GLY A 100 -30.87 -4.86 16.12
C GLY A 100 -30.40 -6.23 15.66
N GLU A 101 -31.01 -6.68 14.56
CA GLU A 101 -30.64 -7.90 13.85
C GLU A 101 -30.22 -7.57 12.42
N ILE A 102 -29.16 -8.22 11.93
CA ILE A 102 -28.79 -8.11 10.52
C ILE A 102 -29.82 -8.90 9.73
N VAL A 103 -30.48 -8.24 8.78
CA VAL A 103 -31.50 -8.85 7.92
C VAL A 103 -30.95 -9.16 6.52
N GLU A 104 -29.90 -8.45 6.10
CA GLU A 104 -29.27 -8.61 4.80
C GLU A 104 -27.82 -8.13 4.83
N VAL A 105 -26.93 -8.86 4.16
CA VAL A 105 -25.60 -8.37 3.81
C VAL A 105 -25.68 -7.78 2.40
N ILE A 106 -25.56 -6.47 2.28
CA ILE A 106 -25.74 -5.73 1.02
C ILE A 106 -24.49 -5.87 0.15
N THR A 107 -23.31 -5.61 0.75
CA THR A 107 -22.02 -5.68 0.06
C THR A 107 -21.03 -6.37 0.96
N ARG A 108 -20.37 -7.41 0.45
CA ARG A 108 -19.28 -8.10 1.15
C ARG A 108 -18.01 -7.28 1.09
N ALA A 109 -17.31 -7.14 2.22
CA ALA A 109 -15.98 -6.53 2.23
C ALA A 109 -14.90 -7.49 1.72
N LYS A 110 -14.99 -8.77 2.09
CA LYS A 110 -14.09 -9.81 1.58
C LYS A 110 -14.78 -11.16 1.46
N THR A 111 -14.41 -11.89 0.41
CA THR A 111 -14.84 -13.28 0.16
C THR A 111 -13.69 -14.28 0.27
N ARG A 112 -12.45 -13.78 0.32
CA ARG A 112 -11.23 -14.58 0.41
C ARG A 112 -10.64 -14.47 1.81
N PHE A 113 -10.20 -15.60 2.33
CA PHE A 113 -9.68 -15.73 3.68
C PHE A 113 -8.46 -16.64 3.68
N VAL A 114 -7.54 -16.40 4.61
CA VAL A 114 -6.43 -17.31 4.88
C VAL A 114 -6.81 -18.26 6.01
N GLY A 115 -6.36 -19.51 5.91
CA GLY A 115 -6.56 -20.49 6.96
C GLY A 115 -5.65 -21.69 6.83
N SER A 116 -5.73 -22.60 7.80
CA SER A 116 -5.00 -23.86 7.81
C SER A 116 -5.89 -25.01 7.36
N PHE A 117 -5.40 -25.80 6.40
CA PHE A 117 -6.10 -26.98 5.89
C PHE A 117 -5.92 -28.18 6.81
N PHE A 118 -7.00 -28.95 7.02
CA PHE A 118 -6.97 -30.23 7.71
C PHE A 118 -8.05 -31.18 7.19
N VAL A 119 -7.88 -32.47 7.43
CA VAL A 119 -8.88 -33.49 7.07
C VAL A 119 -9.59 -33.97 8.33
N ALA A 120 -10.92 -34.01 8.29
CA ALA A 120 -11.73 -34.58 9.36
C ALA A 120 -12.94 -35.30 8.77
N ALA A 121 -13.22 -36.51 9.28
CA ALA A 121 -14.30 -37.38 8.79
C ALA A 121 -14.26 -37.59 7.26
N ASN A 122 -13.07 -37.83 6.71
CA ASN A 122 -12.80 -38.00 5.26
C ASN A 122 -13.23 -36.80 4.39
N SER A 123 -13.39 -35.62 4.99
CA SER A 123 -13.72 -34.37 4.29
C SER A 123 -12.63 -33.34 4.55
N GLY A 124 -12.38 -32.48 3.55
CA GLY A 124 -11.44 -31.36 3.67
C GLY A 124 -12.09 -30.18 4.39
N TRP A 125 -11.33 -29.56 5.28
CA TRP A 125 -11.75 -28.39 6.03
C TRP A 125 -10.63 -27.35 6.07
N VAL A 126 -11.01 -26.09 6.16
CA VAL A 126 -10.09 -24.98 6.39
C VAL A 126 -10.51 -24.25 7.66
N GLN A 127 -9.61 -24.23 8.65
CA GLN A 127 -9.76 -23.38 9.81
C GLN A 127 -9.30 -21.97 9.42
N ILE A 128 -10.24 -21.03 9.31
CA ILE A 128 -9.93 -19.63 8.96
C ILE A 128 -9.17 -18.98 10.12
N ASP A 129 -8.16 -18.20 9.78
CA ASP A 129 -7.34 -17.48 10.74
C ASP A 129 -8.14 -16.31 11.38
N GLY A 130 -7.76 -15.94 12.60
CA GLY A 130 -8.40 -14.86 13.35
C GLY A 130 -9.77 -15.26 13.92
N THR A 131 -10.68 -14.27 14.01
CA THR A 131 -11.99 -14.41 14.68
C THR A 131 -13.18 -14.30 13.72
N SER A 132 -12.92 -14.29 12.41
CA SER A 132 -13.95 -14.14 11.38
C SER A 132 -15.00 -15.25 11.46
N PHE A 133 -14.56 -16.50 11.62
CA PHE A 133 -15.43 -17.65 11.73
C PHE A 133 -14.98 -18.60 12.84
N PRO A 134 -15.87 -18.94 13.81
CA PRO A 134 -15.53 -19.88 14.86
C PRO A 134 -15.56 -21.34 14.39
N ARG A 135 -16.22 -21.62 13.26
CA ARG A 135 -16.28 -22.96 12.68
C ARG A 135 -15.45 -23.03 11.39
N PRO A 136 -14.79 -24.16 11.12
CA PRO A 136 -14.13 -24.42 9.85
C PRO A 136 -15.07 -24.32 8.65
N VAL A 137 -14.49 -24.01 7.49
CA VAL A 137 -15.18 -24.00 6.19
C VAL A 137 -14.90 -25.32 5.49
N SER A 138 -15.95 -26.00 5.04
CA SER A 138 -15.81 -27.24 4.26
C SER A 138 -15.31 -26.93 2.86
N VAL A 139 -14.41 -27.76 2.34
CA VAL A 139 -13.89 -27.65 0.96
C VAL A 139 -14.08 -28.98 0.23
N GLY A 140 -14.80 -28.92 -0.90
CA GLY A 140 -15.31 -30.11 -1.60
C GLY A 140 -14.28 -30.89 -2.42
N ASP A 141 -13.14 -30.27 -2.77
CA ASP A 141 -12.07 -30.91 -3.56
C ASP A 141 -10.67 -30.43 -3.11
N PRO A 142 -10.12 -30.99 -2.03
CA PRO A 142 -8.76 -30.66 -1.60
C PRO A 142 -7.68 -31.18 -2.58
N GLY A 143 -7.97 -32.22 -3.36
CA GLY A 143 -7.00 -32.84 -4.27
C GLY A 143 -6.63 -31.98 -5.47
N ALA A 144 -7.54 -31.11 -5.92
CA ALA A 144 -7.37 -30.26 -7.10
C ALA A 144 -6.12 -29.35 -7.07
N LYS A 145 -5.62 -28.99 -5.88
CA LYS A 145 -4.42 -28.15 -5.72
C LYS A 145 -3.26 -28.82 -5.00
N SER A 146 -3.29 -30.14 -4.84
CA SER A 146 -2.24 -30.89 -4.13
C SER A 146 -1.97 -30.37 -2.71
N VAL A 147 -3.02 -29.88 -2.03
CA VAL A 147 -2.93 -29.39 -0.64
C VAL A 147 -2.59 -30.55 0.30
N ARG A 148 -1.80 -30.26 1.33
CA ARG A 148 -1.42 -31.19 2.38
C ARG A 148 -1.97 -30.71 3.72
N GLU A 149 -2.12 -31.64 4.67
CA GLU A 149 -2.45 -31.28 6.06
C GLU A 149 -1.45 -30.25 6.60
N ASP A 150 -1.96 -29.28 7.35
CA ASP A 150 -1.24 -28.14 7.93
C ASP A 150 -0.72 -27.11 6.94
N ASP A 151 -1.06 -27.21 5.64
CA ASP A 151 -0.79 -26.14 4.70
C ASP A 151 -1.65 -24.91 5.00
N LYS A 152 -1.02 -23.73 4.88
CA LYS A 152 -1.72 -22.46 4.77
C LYS A 152 -2.30 -22.33 3.37
N VAL A 153 -3.56 -21.91 3.31
CA VAL A 153 -4.30 -21.79 2.06
C VAL A 153 -5.11 -20.51 2.02
N VAL A 154 -5.36 -20.02 0.81
CA VAL A 154 -6.36 -18.99 0.54
C VAL A 154 -7.63 -19.69 0.06
N VAL A 155 -8.73 -19.48 0.77
CA VAL A 155 -10.04 -20.03 0.45
C VAL A 155 -11.00 -18.92 0.04
N GLU A 156 -11.69 -19.12 -1.07
CA GLU A 156 -12.82 -18.29 -1.47
C GLU A 156 -14.10 -18.92 -0.90
N VAL A 157 -14.76 -18.20 0.00
CA VAL A 157 -15.97 -18.67 0.68
C VAL A 157 -17.17 -18.43 -0.22
N VAL A 158 -17.77 -19.51 -0.69
CA VAL A 158 -18.96 -19.51 -1.56
C VAL A 158 -20.22 -19.42 -0.72
N ARG A 159 -20.26 -20.14 0.41
CA ARG A 159 -21.31 -20.04 1.42
C ARG A 159 -20.69 -19.71 2.77
N PHE A 160 -21.03 -18.56 3.31
CA PHE A 160 -20.53 -18.13 4.60
C PHE A 160 -21.18 -18.94 5.73
N PRO A 161 -20.42 -19.34 6.76
CA PRO A 161 -20.96 -20.09 7.88
C PRO A 161 -21.92 -19.23 8.71
N THR A 162 -22.97 -19.87 9.21
CA THR A 162 -23.93 -19.30 10.17
C THR A 162 -23.95 -20.14 11.44
N HIS A 163 -24.71 -19.71 12.45
CA HIS A 163 -24.95 -20.53 13.64
C HIS A 163 -25.70 -21.86 13.33
N LEU A 164 -26.43 -21.92 12.20
CA LEU A 164 -27.25 -23.08 11.81
C LEU A 164 -26.60 -23.97 10.74
N ARG A 165 -25.63 -23.47 9.99
CA ARG A 165 -25.08 -24.14 8.80
C ARG A 165 -23.60 -23.88 8.67
N ASP A 166 -22.86 -24.90 8.29
CA ASP A 166 -21.42 -24.79 8.05
C ASP A 166 -21.13 -24.08 6.71
N GLY A 167 -19.96 -23.46 6.68
CA GLY A 167 -19.46 -22.74 5.52
C GLY A 167 -18.99 -23.70 4.43
N GLU A 168 -19.01 -23.23 3.19
CA GLU A 168 -18.50 -23.95 2.03
C GLU A 168 -17.62 -23.01 1.21
N GLY A 169 -16.46 -23.50 0.78
CA GLY A 169 -15.51 -22.71 0.02
C GLY A 169 -14.67 -23.55 -0.92
N VAL A 170 -13.86 -22.86 -1.71
CA VAL A 170 -12.94 -23.46 -2.68
C VAL A 170 -11.55 -22.92 -2.40
N ILE A 171 -10.57 -23.83 -2.33
CA ILE A 171 -9.16 -23.43 -2.20
C ILE A 171 -8.73 -22.79 -3.52
N ILE A 172 -8.37 -21.51 -3.48
CA ILE A 172 -7.89 -20.76 -4.64
C ILE A 172 -6.36 -20.65 -4.67
N GLU A 173 -5.67 -20.88 -3.56
CA GLU A 173 -4.22 -20.89 -3.52
C GLU A 173 -3.70 -21.72 -2.35
N VAL A 174 -2.60 -22.45 -2.56
CA VAL A 174 -1.84 -23.10 -1.48
C VAL A 174 -0.60 -22.24 -1.24
N LEU A 175 -0.47 -21.72 -0.02
CA LEU A 175 0.62 -20.84 0.37
C LEU A 175 1.87 -21.64 0.75
N GLY A 176 1.70 -22.83 1.29
CA GLY A 176 2.77 -23.72 1.73
C GLY A 176 2.55 -24.15 3.18
N LYS A 177 3.52 -24.85 3.76
CA LYS A 177 3.37 -25.37 5.12
C LYS A 177 3.48 -24.25 6.14
N ALA A 178 2.64 -24.29 7.18
CA ALA A 178 2.76 -23.35 8.29
C ALA A 178 4.18 -23.38 8.90
N GLY A 179 4.81 -22.20 9.01
CA GLY A 179 6.17 -22.04 9.55
C GLY A 179 7.30 -22.12 8.53
N GLU A 180 7.03 -22.39 7.25
CA GLU A 180 8.03 -22.23 6.19
C GLU A 180 8.29 -20.74 5.90
N PRO A 181 9.55 -20.35 5.60
CA PRO A 181 9.90 -18.96 5.32
C PRO A 181 9.02 -18.34 4.22
N GLY A 182 8.43 -17.17 4.50
CA GLY A 182 7.61 -16.40 3.57
C GLY A 182 6.15 -16.84 3.45
N VAL A 183 5.75 -17.97 4.04
CA VAL A 183 4.33 -18.40 4.10
C VAL A 183 3.51 -17.46 4.99
N ASP A 184 4.11 -16.99 6.08
CA ASP A 184 3.57 -15.99 6.99
C ASP A 184 3.39 -14.63 6.30
N THR A 185 4.42 -14.11 5.62
CA THR A 185 4.33 -12.88 4.83
C THR A 185 3.22 -12.97 3.78
N ARG A 186 3.17 -14.07 3.00
CA ARG A 186 2.10 -14.28 2.00
C ARG A 186 0.72 -14.35 2.66
N SER A 187 0.61 -15.00 3.82
CA SER A 187 -0.65 -15.06 4.58
C SER A 187 -1.12 -13.66 4.97
N ILE A 188 -0.23 -12.79 5.44
CA ILE A 188 -0.54 -11.39 5.76
C ILE A 188 -0.98 -10.62 4.50
N ILE A 189 -0.27 -10.77 3.38
CA ILE A 189 -0.62 -10.14 2.11
C ILE A 189 -2.05 -10.45 1.71
N HIS A 190 -2.46 -11.73 1.77
CA HIS A 190 -3.82 -12.12 1.42
C HIS A 190 -4.85 -11.70 2.48
N GLU A 191 -4.54 -11.82 3.78
CA GLU A 191 -5.50 -11.51 4.85
C GLU A 191 -5.90 -10.02 4.87
N PHE A 192 -4.95 -9.14 4.57
CA PHE A 192 -5.17 -7.70 4.45
C PHE A 192 -5.53 -7.24 3.02
N GLY A 193 -5.60 -8.15 2.06
CA GLY A 193 -5.95 -7.83 0.68
C GLY A 193 -4.94 -6.89 0.01
N LEU A 194 -3.66 -7.01 0.37
CA LEU A 194 -2.60 -6.17 -0.19
C LEU A 194 -2.44 -6.45 -1.70
N PRO A 195 -2.07 -5.43 -2.49
CA PRO A 195 -2.02 -5.53 -3.94
C PRO A 195 -0.97 -6.56 -4.39
N GLY A 196 -1.31 -7.28 -5.45
CA GLY A 196 -0.44 -8.28 -6.08
C GLY A 196 0.56 -7.67 -7.07
N PRO A 197 1.11 -8.49 -7.98
CA PRO A 197 1.92 -8.00 -9.09
C PRO A 197 1.18 -6.99 -9.97
N PHE A 198 1.91 -6.07 -10.58
CA PHE A 198 1.37 -5.14 -11.57
C PHE A 198 0.84 -5.89 -12.80
N SER A 199 -0.22 -5.36 -13.42
CA SER A 199 -0.71 -5.88 -14.70
C SER A 199 0.28 -5.55 -15.84
N ASP A 200 0.22 -6.33 -16.92
CA ASP A 200 1.04 -6.07 -18.11
C ASP A 200 0.77 -4.67 -18.70
N GLU A 201 -0.48 -4.21 -18.64
CA GLU A 201 -0.88 -2.86 -19.08
C GLU A 201 -0.14 -1.76 -18.30
N VAL A 202 -0.04 -1.90 -16.97
CA VAL A 202 0.68 -0.95 -16.11
C VAL A 202 2.18 -1.00 -16.40
N LEU A 203 2.74 -2.20 -16.55
CA LEU A 203 4.17 -2.37 -16.84
C LEU A 203 4.55 -1.81 -18.21
N ASP A 204 3.72 -2.00 -19.23
CA ASP A 204 3.97 -1.50 -20.57
C ASP A 204 3.84 0.02 -20.65
N ALA A 205 2.87 0.61 -19.95
CA ALA A 205 2.78 2.07 -19.80
C ALA A 205 4.04 2.65 -19.15
N ALA A 206 4.52 2.05 -18.06
CA ALA A 206 5.75 2.47 -17.39
C ALA A 206 7.01 2.32 -18.28
N ARG A 207 7.09 1.25 -19.08
CA ARG A 207 8.18 1.04 -20.05
C ARG A 207 8.16 2.05 -21.18
N ALA A 208 6.98 2.45 -21.65
CA ALA A 208 6.83 3.47 -22.68
C ALA A 208 7.37 4.83 -22.20
N GLU A 209 7.02 5.23 -20.97
CA GLU A 209 7.57 6.44 -20.35
C GLU A 209 9.10 6.36 -20.22
N ALA A 210 9.62 5.20 -19.81
CA ALA A 210 11.06 5.00 -19.70
C ALA A 210 11.79 5.11 -21.04
N ALA A 211 11.19 4.62 -22.12
CA ALA A 211 11.77 4.68 -23.46
C ALA A 211 11.75 6.11 -24.04
N ASN A 212 10.78 6.93 -23.63
CA ASN A 212 10.63 8.31 -24.09
C ASN A 212 11.50 9.30 -23.32
N PHE A 213 11.93 8.95 -22.10
CA PHE A 213 12.74 9.83 -21.27
C PHE A 213 14.15 9.99 -21.81
N THR A 214 14.63 11.24 -21.84
CA THR A 214 16.02 11.58 -22.18
C THR A 214 16.60 12.46 -21.08
N GLU A 215 17.88 12.23 -20.75
CA GLU A 215 18.62 13.01 -19.74
C GLU A 215 19.01 14.41 -20.25
N GLN A 216 18.03 15.16 -20.74
CA GLN A 216 18.14 16.55 -21.20
C GLN A 216 17.31 17.45 -20.30
N VAL A 217 17.68 18.73 -20.22
CA VAL A 217 16.92 19.74 -19.49
C VAL A 217 15.87 20.35 -20.42
N PRO A 218 14.57 20.14 -20.20
CA PRO A 218 13.51 20.74 -21.00
C PRO A 218 13.39 22.25 -20.74
N ALA A 219 12.80 22.98 -21.69
CA ALA A 219 12.65 24.43 -21.60
C ALA A 219 11.70 24.90 -20.47
N ASP A 220 10.81 24.04 -19.98
CA ASP A 220 9.88 24.34 -18.88
C ASP A 220 10.48 24.07 -17.49
N ARG A 221 11.75 23.68 -17.42
CA ARG A 221 12.47 23.40 -16.18
C ARG A 221 13.68 24.30 -16.03
N ARG A 222 13.89 24.78 -14.81
CA ARG A 222 15.15 25.46 -14.46
C ARG A 222 16.29 24.45 -14.39
N ASP A 223 17.39 24.77 -15.07
CA ASP A 223 18.62 23.97 -15.02
C ASP A 223 19.37 24.24 -13.72
N LEU A 224 19.46 23.22 -12.87
CA LEU A 224 20.25 23.21 -11.64
C LEU A 224 21.36 22.14 -11.70
N THR A 225 21.65 21.58 -12.87
CA THR A 225 22.60 20.46 -13.03
C THR A 225 24.05 20.80 -12.65
N ALA A 226 24.37 22.09 -12.55
CA ALA A 226 25.67 22.59 -12.10
C ALA A 226 25.74 22.91 -10.60
N ARG A 227 24.62 22.85 -9.85
CA ARG A 227 24.62 23.10 -8.41
C ARG A 227 25.10 21.87 -7.64
N THR A 228 25.77 22.09 -6.51
CA THR A 228 26.14 21.04 -5.56
C THR A 228 24.87 20.52 -4.87
N ILE A 229 24.39 19.36 -5.30
CA ILE A 229 23.16 18.71 -4.82
C ILE A 229 23.50 17.26 -4.43
N ILE A 230 23.04 16.81 -3.27
CA ILE A 230 23.31 15.44 -2.75
C ILE A 230 22.03 14.75 -2.29
N THR A 231 22.06 13.43 -2.18
CA THR A 231 21.01 12.63 -1.50
C THR A 231 21.62 11.93 -0.29
N ILE A 232 20.84 11.70 0.76
CA ILE A 232 21.26 10.96 1.98
C ILE A 232 20.15 9.95 2.32
N ASP A 233 20.45 8.66 2.17
CA ASP A 233 19.44 7.60 2.21
C ASP A 233 19.94 6.36 2.98
N PRO A 234 19.06 5.46 3.44
CA PRO A 234 19.46 4.14 3.92
C PRO A 234 20.30 3.39 2.87
N ILE A 235 21.22 2.52 3.31
CA ILE A 235 22.12 1.79 2.40
C ILE A 235 21.36 0.89 1.41
N ASP A 236 20.21 0.36 1.82
CA ASP A 236 19.32 -0.52 1.05
C ASP A 236 18.34 0.22 0.12
N ALA A 237 18.24 1.55 0.21
CA ALA A 237 17.39 2.37 -0.65
C ALA A 237 17.82 2.34 -2.13
N ARG A 238 16.84 2.40 -3.04
CA ARG A 238 17.05 2.41 -4.51
C ARG A 238 16.29 3.54 -5.21
N ASP A 239 15.28 4.05 -4.54
CA ASP A 239 14.37 5.14 -4.84
C ASP A 239 14.79 6.36 -4.03
N PHE A 240 15.62 7.22 -4.61
CA PHE A 240 16.06 8.47 -3.95
C PHE A 240 15.06 9.57 -4.32
N ASP A 241 14.16 9.88 -3.38
CA ASP A 241 13.02 10.76 -3.65
C ASP A 241 13.32 12.22 -3.35
N ASP A 242 14.29 12.50 -2.47
CA ASP A 242 14.70 13.84 -2.09
C ASP A 242 16.22 14.06 -2.24
N ALA A 243 16.56 15.28 -2.65
CA ALA A 243 17.94 15.74 -2.71
C ALA A 243 18.02 17.17 -2.15
N ILE A 244 19.17 17.53 -1.58
CA ILE A 244 19.35 18.78 -0.86
C ILE A 244 20.46 19.61 -1.49
N SER A 245 20.21 20.92 -1.61
CA SER A 245 21.25 21.95 -1.74
C SER A 245 21.04 23.04 -0.69
N LEU A 246 22.12 23.70 -0.32
CA LEU A 246 22.10 24.79 0.65
C LEU A 246 23.17 25.81 0.30
N GLU A 247 22.80 27.08 0.33
CA GLU A 247 23.73 28.19 0.17
C GLU A 247 23.53 29.27 1.24
N ARG A 248 24.61 30.00 1.55
CA ARG A 248 24.55 31.21 2.37
C ARG A 248 24.34 32.41 1.45
N LEU A 249 23.33 33.21 1.77
CA LEU A 249 23.03 34.47 1.10
C LEU A 249 23.60 35.66 1.91
N GLU A 250 23.36 36.87 1.41
CA GLU A 250 23.66 38.10 2.14
C GLU A 250 22.98 38.12 3.53
N ARG A 251 23.55 38.87 4.47
CA ARG A 251 23.05 39.01 5.86
C ARG A 251 22.94 37.68 6.61
N ASP A 252 23.78 36.71 6.26
CA ASP A 252 23.81 35.37 6.85
C ASP A 252 22.49 34.60 6.70
N HIS A 253 21.69 34.93 5.70
CA HIS A 253 20.52 34.13 5.35
C HIS A 253 20.96 32.78 4.75
N TRP A 254 20.07 31.80 4.85
CA TRP A 254 20.21 30.49 4.23
C TRP A 254 19.22 30.39 3.08
N LEU A 255 19.63 29.82 1.96
CA LEU A 255 18.70 29.36 0.93
C LEU A 255 18.79 27.84 0.82
N LEU A 256 17.79 27.17 1.36
CA LEU A 256 17.62 25.72 1.28
C LEU A 256 16.86 25.38 -0.01
N GLY A 257 17.42 24.47 -0.80
CA GLY A 257 16.73 23.81 -1.90
C GLY A 257 16.41 22.38 -1.54
N VAL A 258 15.11 22.07 -1.38
CA VAL A 258 14.62 20.69 -1.23
C VAL A 258 14.11 20.23 -2.59
N HIS A 259 14.80 19.29 -3.22
CA HIS A 259 14.53 18.81 -4.57
C HIS A 259 13.82 17.45 -4.49
N ILE A 260 12.50 17.44 -4.70
CA ILE A 260 11.69 16.21 -4.66
C ILE A 260 11.55 15.63 -6.07
N ALA A 261 11.74 14.33 -6.25
CA ALA A 261 11.52 13.62 -7.51
C ALA A 261 10.16 13.98 -8.13
N ASP A 262 10.15 14.41 -9.40
CA ASP A 262 8.93 14.83 -10.10
C ASP A 262 8.18 13.62 -10.67
N VAL A 263 7.72 12.72 -9.78
CA VAL A 263 7.01 11.48 -10.12
C VAL A 263 5.82 11.75 -11.06
N ALA A 264 5.10 12.85 -10.83
CA ALA A 264 3.95 13.26 -11.64
C ALA A 264 4.29 13.53 -13.12
N HIS A 265 5.57 13.73 -13.46
CA HIS A 265 6.01 13.81 -14.85
C HIS A 265 5.93 12.45 -15.56
N PHE A 266 6.26 11.37 -14.84
CA PHE A 266 6.30 9.99 -15.37
C PHE A 266 5.00 9.21 -15.12
N VAL A 267 4.10 9.77 -14.32
CA VAL A 267 2.80 9.17 -13.97
C VAL A 267 1.70 10.19 -14.29
N PRO A 268 1.35 10.37 -15.57
CA PRO A 268 0.33 11.33 -15.97
C PRO A 268 -1.06 10.90 -15.50
N GLU A 269 -1.87 11.87 -15.09
CA GLU A 269 -3.23 11.66 -14.59
C GLU A 269 -4.08 10.86 -15.59
N GLY A 270 -4.78 9.83 -15.09
CA GLY A 270 -5.62 8.94 -15.88
C GLY A 270 -4.89 7.83 -16.63
N ALA A 271 -3.56 7.78 -16.60
CA ALA A 271 -2.80 6.66 -17.17
C ALA A 271 -2.97 5.37 -16.34
N PRO A 272 -2.73 4.17 -16.92
CA PRO A 272 -2.81 2.91 -16.17
C PRO A 272 -1.95 2.91 -14.90
N VAL A 273 -0.74 3.48 -14.94
CA VAL A 273 0.16 3.60 -13.79
C VAL A 273 -0.43 4.50 -12.69
N ASP A 274 -1.11 5.59 -13.06
CA ASP A 274 -1.78 6.51 -12.13
C ASP A 274 -2.95 5.84 -11.41
N GLN A 275 -3.81 5.14 -12.16
CA GLN A 275 -4.96 4.43 -11.59
C GLN A 275 -4.51 3.30 -10.64
N GLU A 276 -3.44 2.61 -10.98
CA GLU A 276 -2.85 1.60 -10.11
C GLU A 276 -2.21 2.22 -8.86
N ALA A 277 -1.46 3.33 -9.00
CA ALA A 277 -0.90 4.05 -7.86
C ALA A 277 -1.99 4.54 -6.91
N LEU A 278 -3.10 5.07 -7.45
CA LEU A 278 -4.28 5.48 -6.68
C LEU A 278 -4.93 4.30 -5.95
N ALA A 279 -5.05 3.14 -6.61
CA ALA A 279 -5.60 1.93 -6.00
C ALA A 279 -4.72 1.36 -4.88
N ARG A 280 -3.39 1.43 -5.03
CA ARG A 280 -2.42 1.00 -4.00
C ARG A 280 -2.31 1.99 -2.85
N GLY A 281 -2.35 3.28 -3.14
CA GLY A 281 -2.29 4.41 -2.20
C GLY A 281 -0.92 4.64 -1.56
N THR A 282 -0.18 3.58 -1.22
CA THR A 282 1.16 3.66 -0.62
C THR A 282 1.97 2.40 -0.91
N SER A 283 3.30 2.50 -0.81
CA SER A 283 4.18 1.33 -0.75
C SER A 283 3.98 0.63 0.60
N VAL A 284 3.98 -0.70 0.62
CA VAL A 284 3.85 -1.49 1.85
C VAL A 284 5.18 -2.18 2.13
N TYR A 285 5.82 -1.79 3.23
CA TYR A 285 7.10 -2.32 3.68
C TYR A 285 6.86 -3.51 4.63
N LEU A 286 7.26 -4.70 4.19
CA LEU A 286 7.23 -5.94 4.95
C LEU A 286 8.67 -6.31 5.36
N PRO A 287 8.87 -7.16 6.38
CA PRO A 287 10.21 -7.49 6.85
C PRO A 287 11.16 -8.04 5.77
N ASP A 288 10.64 -8.82 4.81
CA ASP A 288 11.44 -9.45 3.75
C ASP A 288 11.32 -8.80 2.37
N ARG A 289 10.37 -7.89 2.16
CA ARG A 289 10.11 -7.29 0.84
C ARG A 289 9.30 -6.00 0.92
N VAL A 290 9.29 -5.26 -0.18
CA VAL A 290 8.39 -4.13 -0.39
C VAL A 290 7.35 -4.50 -1.44
N ILE A 291 6.09 -4.14 -1.20
CA ILE A 291 5.06 -4.10 -2.24
C ILE A 291 5.01 -2.64 -2.73
N PRO A 292 5.61 -2.32 -3.89
CA PRO A 292 5.77 -0.94 -4.28
C PRO A 292 4.44 -0.36 -4.79
N MET A 293 4.27 0.95 -4.56
CA MET A 293 3.16 1.73 -5.11
C MET A 293 3.28 1.89 -6.63
N LEU A 294 4.51 2.04 -7.13
CA LEU A 294 4.81 2.28 -8.54
C LEU A 294 5.70 1.15 -9.08
N PRO A 295 5.64 0.87 -10.40
CA PRO A 295 6.59 -0.05 -11.02
C PRO A 295 8.03 0.42 -10.81
N GLU A 296 8.94 -0.51 -10.52
CA GLU A 296 10.35 -0.21 -10.21
C GLU A 296 11.07 0.59 -11.30
N ILE A 297 10.64 0.43 -12.57
CA ILE A 297 11.21 1.21 -13.67
C ILE A 297 10.90 2.71 -13.53
N VAL A 298 9.78 3.07 -12.90
CA VAL A 298 9.45 4.46 -12.58
C VAL A 298 10.20 4.87 -11.31
N SER A 299 9.97 4.17 -10.18
CA SER A 299 10.50 4.58 -8.88
C SER A 299 12.03 4.55 -8.82
N ASN A 300 12.64 3.42 -9.16
CA ASN A 300 14.07 3.17 -8.93
C ASN A 300 14.97 3.72 -10.05
N ASN A 301 14.40 4.15 -11.18
CA ASN A 301 15.18 4.57 -12.35
C ASN A 301 14.81 5.97 -12.84
N LEU A 302 13.56 6.18 -13.31
CA LEU A 302 13.16 7.46 -13.91
C LEU A 302 13.03 8.57 -12.89
N ALA A 303 12.29 8.33 -11.80
CA ALA A 303 12.02 9.31 -10.77
C ALA A 303 13.19 9.43 -9.78
N SER A 304 13.83 8.30 -9.41
CA SER A 304 14.98 8.27 -8.49
C SER A 304 16.07 9.26 -8.91
N LEU A 305 16.47 10.12 -7.96
CA LEU A 305 17.46 11.19 -8.11
C LEU A 305 18.90 10.66 -8.13
N GLN A 306 19.16 9.68 -9.00
CA GLN A 306 20.42 8.94 -9.09
C GLN A 306 21.64 9.86 -9.32
N PRO A 307 22.79 9.56 -8.68
CA PRO A 307 23.98 10.39 -8.82
C PRO A 307 24.53 10.36 -10.25
N GLY A 308 25.03 11.52 -10.71
CA GLY A 308 25.64 11.72 -12.01
C GLY A 308 24.66 11.85 -13.18
N ARG A 309 23.37 11.59 -12.98
CA ARG A 309 22.34 11.61 -14.02
C ARG A 309 21.45 12.84 -13.93
N VAL A 310 20.91 13.28 -15.07
CA VAL A 310 19.92 14.36 -15.08
C VAL A 310 18.57 13.79 -14.66
N ARG A 311 17.97 14.36 -13.62
CA ARG A 311 16.67 13.96 -13.07
C ARG A 311 15.77 15.15 -12.85
N TYR A 312 14.47 14.92 -12.99
CA TYR A 312 13.47 15.97 -12.87
C TYR A 312 12.97 16.06 -11.44
N ALA A 313 12.89 17.28 -10.93
CA ALA A 313 12.45 17.54 -9.57
C ALA A 313 11.43 18.69 -9.51
N ARG A 314 10.65 18.66 -8.43
CA ARG A 314 9.93 19.82 -7.88
C ARG A 314 10.78 20.36 -6.75
N THR A 315 11.34 21.54 -6.95
CA THR A 315 12.20 22.17 -5.95
C THR A 315 11.40 23.14 -5.12
N CYS A 316 11.42 22.95 -3.80
CA CYS A 316 10.98 23.92 -2.82
C CYS A 316 12.20 24.73 -2.37
N TRP A 317 12.20 26.01 -2.68
CA TRP A 317 13.18 26.96 -2.16
C TRP A 317 12.65 27.57 -0.88
N ILE A 318 13.48 27.58 0.17
CA ILE A 318 13.14 28.20 1.44
C ILE A 318 14.31 29.10 1.86
N GLU A 319 14.05 30.40 1.93
CA GLU A 319 14.98 31.35 2.51
C GLU A 319 14.73 31.46 4.00
N PHE A 320 15.75 31.18 4.81
CA PHE A 320 15.73 31.37 6.25
C PHE A 320 16.63 32.52 6.66
N THR A 321 16.24 33.27 7.69
CA THR A 321 17.18 34.15 8.41
C THR A 321 18.29 33.32 9.08
N ALA A 322 19.33 33.98 9.57
CA ALA A 322 20.39 33.34 10.36
C ALA A 322 19.85 32.52 11.56
N ASP A 323 18.69 32.90 12.11
CA ASP A 323 18.02 32.24 13.24
C ASP A 323 17.00 31.15 12.81
N GLY A 324 16.96 30.78 11.52
CA GLY A 324 16.07 29.73 11.02
C GLY A 324 14.60 30.16 10.91
N ILE A 325 14.34 31.46 10.71
CA ILE A 325 12.97 31.97 10.45
C ILE A 325 12.74 31.97 8.94
N PRO A 326 11.73 31.26 8.42
CA PRO A 326 11.42 31.30 6.99
C PRO A 326 10.90 32.69 6.61
N VAL A 327 11.53 33.32 5.62
CA VAL A 327 11.19 34.68 5.13
C VAL A 327 10.70 34.67 3.69
N HIS A 328 11.07 33.66 2.91
CA HIS A 328 10.59 33.49 1.54
C HIS A 328 10.51 32.00 1.19
N THR A 329 9.51 31.65 0.38
CA THR A 329 9.33 30.29 -0.16
C THR A 329 8.88 30.36 -1.61
N ASP A 330 9.42 29.48 -2.45
CA ASP A 330 9.00 29.34 -3.83
C ASP A 330 9.03 27.86 -4.27
N VAL A 331 8.23 27.49 -5.27
CA VAL A 331 8.18 26.13 -5.80
C VAL A 331 8.23 26.16 -7.32
N GLU A 332 9.22 25.48 -7.90
CA GLU A 332 9.41 25.43 -9.36
C GLU A 332 9.78 24.04 -9.88
N ARG A 333 9.59 23.85 -11.20
CA ARG A 333 10.05 22.66 -11.92
C ARG A 333 11.53 22.81 -12.24
N THR A 334 12.33 21.82 -11.88
CA THR A 334 13.77 21.86 -12.08
C THR A 334 14.28 20.56 -12.69
N ALA A 335 15.48 20.64 -13.26
CA ALA A 335 16.30 19.48 -13.58
C ALA A 335 17.59 19.58 -12.78
N ILE A 336 17.89 18.52 -12.03
CA ILE A 336 19.05 18.43 -11.16
C ILE A 336 20.00 17.33 -11.64
N ARG A 337 21.23 17.36 -11.13
CA ARG A 337 22.17 16.25 -11.22
C ARG A 337 22.79 16.06 -9.85
N SER A 338 22.31 15.08 -9.09
CA SER A 338 22.91 14.75 -7.79
C SER A 338 24.38 14.42 -8.01
N CYS A 339 25.29 15.09 -7.30
CA CYS A 339 26.71 14.89 -7.47
C CYS A 339 27.18 13.65 -6.70
N ARG A 340 26.48 13.27 -5.62
CA ARG A 340 26.78 12.08 -4.81
C ARG A 340 25.57 11.64 -3.99
N ARG A 341 25.38 10.32 -3.90
CA ARG A 341 24.54 9.66 -2.89
C ARG A 341 25.39 9.35 -1.66
N PHE A 342 24.87 9.65 -0.50
CA PHE A 342 25.44 9.28 0.79
C PHE A 342 24.54 8.30 1.54
N THR A 343 25.12 7.49 2.42
CA THR A 343 24.36 6.83 3.47
C THR A 343 24.36 7.63 4.77
N TYR A 344 23.41 7.38 5.66
CA TYR A 344 23.39 7.98 7.00
C TYR A 344 24.70 7.70 7.76
N GLU A 345 25.25 6.50 7.64
CA GLU A 345 26.50 6.11 8.30
C GLU A 345 27.71 6.88 7.77
N GLU A 346 27.79 7.11 6.46
CA GLU A 346 28.85 7.93 5.86
C GLU A 346 28.78 9.38 6.36
N VAL A 347 27.57 9.92 6.48
CA VAL A 347 27.36 11.27 7.01
C VAL A 347 27.72 11.32 8.50
N ASP A 348 27.30 10.34 9.30
CA ASP A 348 27.67 10.25 10.72
C ASP A 348 29.18 10.20 10.93
N GLN A 349 29.91 9.44 10.10
CA GLN A 349 31.38 9.42 10.12
C GLN A 349 31.97 10.82 9.85
N PHE A 350 31.45 11.53 8.85
CA PHE A 350 31.88 12.89 8.55
C PHE A 350 31.53 13.89 9.68
N LEU A 351 30.35 13.76 10.31
CA LEU A 351 29.95 14.64 11.40
C LEU A 351 30.80 14.43 12.66
N ALA A 352 31.23 13.20 12.91
CA ALA A 352 32.12 12.84 14.01
C ALA A 352 33.57 13.35 13.79
N ASP A 353 34.10 13.20 12.57
CA ASP A 353 35.40 13.73 12.15
C ASP A 353 35.30 14.41 10.77
N PRO A 354 35.11 15.74 10.71
CA PRO A 354 35.03 16.46 9.44
C PRO A 354 36.29 16.38 8.57
N GLY A 355 37.43 16.00 9.17
CA GLY A 355 38.71 15.77 8.50
C GLY A 355 38.89 14.35 7.97
N THR A 356 37.90 13.46 8.16
CA THR A 356 38.06 12.03 7.82
C THR A 356 38.36 11.82 6.33
N PRO A 357 39.38 10.98 6.01
CA PRO A 357 39.64 10.53 4.65
C PRO A 357 38.76 9.34 4.25
N GLU A 358 38.02 8.73 5.18
CA GLU A 358 37.24 7.51 4.94
C GLU A 358 36.03 7.75 4.02
N VAL A 359 35.57 9.01 3.93
CA VAL A 359 34.41 9.39 3.13
C VAL A 359 34.85 10.33 1.99
N GLU A 360 34.89 9.82 0.76
CA GLU A 360 35.44 10.53 -0.40
C GLU A 360 34.49 11.60 -0.98
N MET A 361 34.76 12.88 -0.72
CA MET A 361 33.91 13.98 -1.21
C MET A 361 34.72 15.21 -1.56
N THR A 362 34.16 16.05 -2.45
CA THR A 362 34.76 17.34 -2.82
C THR A 362 34.68 18.34 -1.66
N GLY A 363 35.47 19.41 -1.74
CA GLY A 363 35.44 20.49 -0.75
C GLY A 363 34.06 21.15 -0.64
N GLU A 364 33.39 21.36 -1.78
CA GLU A 364 32.03 21.92 -1.82
C GLU A 364 31.01 21.04 -1.09
N VAL A 365 31.09 19.72 -1.27
CA VAL A 365 30.20 18.78 -0.57
C VAL A 365 30.48 18.74 0.94
N ARG A 366 31.75 18.86 1.37
CA ARG A 366 32.08 19.02 2.81
C ARG A 366 31.45 20.28 3.39
N THR A 367 31.55 21.40 2.67
CA THR A 367 30.93 22.66 3.07
C THR A 367 29.42 22.52 3.16
N LEU A 368 28.79 21.90 2.16
CA LEU A 368 27.35 21.65 2.13
C LEU A 368 26.89 20.83 3.35
N LEU A 369 27.50 19.67 3.63
CA LEU A 369 27.13 18.83 4.77
C LEU A 369 27.33 19.55 6.12
N GLY A 370 28.41 20.32 6.27
CA GLY A 370 28.63 21.14 7.46
C GLY A 370 27.56 22.21 7.66
N GLN A 371 27.15 22.87 6.57
CA GLN A 371 26.07 23.86 6.57
C GLN A 371 24.71 23.23 6.88
N MET A 372 24.42 22.06 6.31
CA MET A 372 23.18 21.31 6.57
C MET A 372 23.06 20.95 8.06
N ARG A 373 24.15 20.46 8.69
CA ARG A 373 24.20 20.21 10.14
C ARG A 373 23.91 21.47 10.95
N ASP A 374 24.50 22.59 10.57
CA ASP A 374 24.35 23.83 11.33
C ASP A 374 22.91 24.38 11.24
N LEU A 375 22.31 24.34 10.04
CA LEU A 375 20.91 24.73 9.83
C LEU A 375 19.95 23.78 10.56
N SER A 376 20.11 22.46 10.45
CA SER A 376 19.21 21.48 11.09
C SER A 376 19.19 21.65 12.61
N ARG A 377 20.33 21.94 13.24
CA ARG A 377 20.41 22.26 14.69
C ARG A 377 19.60 23.50 15.06
N ILE A 378 19.62 24.54 14.21
CA ILE A 378 18.85 25.78 14.41
C ILE A 378 17.35 25.46 14.28
N LEU A 379 16.95 24.78 13.20
CA LEU A 379 15.57 24.41 12.92
C LEU A 379 14.99 23.52 14.03
N ARG A 380 15.73 22.49 14.45
CA ARG A 380 15.34 21.60 15.56
C ARG A 380 15.12 22.34 16.86
N ARG A 381 16.05 23.24 17.23
CA ARG A 381 15.91 24.04 18.45
C ARG A 381 14.64 24.91 18.38
N ARG A 382 14.37 25.50 17.21
CA ARG A 382 13.16 26.30 16.97
C ARG A 382 11.89 25.43 17.03
N ARG A 383 11.90 24.25 16.42
CA ARG A 383 10.81 23.25 16.45
C ARG A 383 10.47 22.86 17.88
N LYS A 384 11.48 22.55 18.71
CA LYS A 384 11.32 22.25 20.14
C LYS A 384 10.77 23.43 20.94
N ASN A 385 11.33 24.64 20.73
CA ASN A 385 10.85 25.85 21.40
C ASN A 385 9.39 26.22 21.04
N ARG A 386 8.92 25.81 19.86
CA ARG A 386 7.51 25.97 19.43
C ARG A 386 6.57 24.94 20.07
N GLY A 387 7.09 24.00 20.86
CA GLY A 387 6.30 22.98 21.56
C GLY A 387 6.05 21.72 20.75
N ALA A 388 6.89 21.42 19.75
CA ALA A 388 6.80 20.13 19.06
C ALA A 388 7.04 18.97 20.04
N LEU A 389 6.17 17.96 19.98
CA LEU A 389 6.33 16.72 20.74
C LEU A 389 7.22 15.77 19.94
N GLU A 390 8.29 15.30 20.56
CA GLU A 390 9.17 14.27 20.02
C GLU A 390 8.89 12.98 20.80
N LEU A 391 8.25 12.01 20.13
CA LEU A 391 7.97 10.70 20.69
C LEU A 391 9.07 9.76 20.23
N ASP A 392 10.02 9.47 21.12
CA ASP A 392 11.05 8.48 20.87
C ASP A 392 10.44 7.07 20.99
N MET A 393 9.99 6.54 19.86
CA MET A 393 9.52 5.17 19.75
C MET A 393 10.64 4.34 19.14
N PRO A 394 11.21 3.37 19.87
CA PRO A 394 12.28 2.54 19.33
C PRO A 394 11.76 1.74 18.14
N GLU A 395 12.41 1.92 16.99
CA GLU A 395 12.16 1.14 15.79
C GLU A 395 13.08 -0.10 15.78
N VAL A 396 12.51 -1.27 15.51
CA VAL A 396 13.25 -2.54 15.47
C VAL A 396 13.27 -3.06 14.05
N LYS A 397 14.47 -3.20 13.47
CA LYS A 397 14.69 -3.85 12.18
C LYS A 397 15.00 -5.33 12.39
N VAL A 398 14.34 -6.19 11.64
CA VAL A 398 14.56 -7.64 11.66
C VAL A 398 15.65 -7.99 10.65
N ASP A 399 16.66 -8.75 11.10
CA ASP A 399 17.75 -9.20 10.25
C ASP A 399 17.42 -10.58 9.70
N LEU A 400 17.41 -10.71 8.36
CA LEU A 400 17.15 -11.96 7.66
C LEU A 400 18.45 -12.54 7.08
N ASP A 401 18.60 -13.86 7.15
CA ASP A 401 19.67 -14.56 6.44
C ASP A 401 19.34 -14.74 4.94
N ARG A 402 20.26 -15.37 4.20
CA ARG A 402 20.10 -15.61 2.75
C ARG A 402 18.94 -16.54 2.40
N ASP A 403 18.48 -17.36 3.35
CA ASP A 403 17.35 -18.26 3.20
C ASP A 403 16.02 -17.59 3.64
N GLY A 404 16.07 -16.31 4.04
CA GLY A 404 14.91 -15.55 4.50
C GLY A 404 14.49 -15.87 5.94
N ARG A 405 15.33 -16.54 6.72
CA ARG A 405 15.06 -16.81 8.15
C ARG A 405 15.55 -15.67 9.02
N VAL A 406 14.85 -15.44 10.13
CA VAL A 406 15.25 -14.46 11.14
C VAL A 406 16.58 -14.87 11.77
N ALA A 407 17.63 -14.08 11.50
CA ALA A 407 18.96 -14.23 12.08
C ALA A 407 19.12 -13.39 13.36
N GLY A 408 18.36 -12.30 13.47
CA GLY A 408 18.43 -11.37 14.59
C GLY A 408 17.46 -10.20 14.43
N ALA A 409 17.60 -9.23 15.32
CA ALA A 409 16.95 -7.93 15.20
C ALA A 409 17.77 -6.89 15.96
N HIS A 410 17.72 -5.64 15.51
CA HIS A 410 18.41 -4.52 16.16
C HIS A 410 17.54 -3.27 16.18
N VAL A 411 17.81 -2.38 17.13
CA VAL A 411 17.14 -1.08 17.21
C VAL A 411 17.81 -0.13 16.22
N VAL A 412 17.02 0.54 15.40
CA VAL A 412 17.50 1.57 14.48
C VAL A 412 17.80 2.83 15.28
N ALA A 413 19.02 3.34 15.16
CA ALA A 413 19.43 4.55 15.86
C ALA A 413 19.04 5.80 15.04
N ASN A 414 18.26 6.71 15.63
CA ASN A 414 18.00 8.02 15.06
C ASN A 414 19.16 8.99 15.39
N THR A 415 20.16 9.04 14.49
CA THR A 415 21.40 9.82 14.66
C THR A 415 21.29 11.25 14.13
N GLU A 416 22.37 12.04 14.20
CA GLU A 416 22.36 13.42 13.71
C GLU A 416 22.18 13.50 12.20
N SER A 417 22.69 12.53 11.43
CA SER A 417 22.46 12.46 9.97
C SER A 417 20.98 12.30 9.61
N HIS A 418 20.22 11.48 10.36
CA HIS A 418 18.77 11.34 10.20
C HIS A 418 18.05 12.65 10.49
N GLN A 419 18.45 13.32 11.58
CA GLN A 419 17.89 14.62 11.99
C GLN A 419 18.20 15.75 11.00
N ILE A 420 19.28 15.65 10.21
CA ILE A 420 19.59 16.62 9.16
C ILE A 420 18.55 16.58 8.04
N ILE A 421 18.06 15.39 7.68
CA ILE A 421 17.04 15.22 6.65
C ILE A 421 15.63 15.44 7.21
N GLU A 422 15.40 15.11 8.49
CA GLU A 422 14.11 15.33 9.16
C GLU A 422 13.71 16.81 9.30
N GLU A 423 14.69 17.70 9.53
CA GLU A 423 14.49 19.14 9.77
C GLU A 423 14.59 19.97 8.49
#